data_AF-A0A4S4FS61-F1
#
_entry.id   AF-A0A4S4FS61-F1
#
_cell.length_a   1.000
_cell.length_b   1.000
_cell.length_c   1.000
_cell.angle_alpha   90.00
_cell.angle_beta   90.00
_cell.angle_gamma   90.00
#
_symmetry.space_group_name_H-M   'P 1'
#
loop_
_entity.id
_entity.type
_entity.pdbx_description
1 polymer ?
#
loop_
_entity_poly.entity_id
_entity_poly.type
_entity_poly.pdbx_seq_one_letter_code
_entity_poly.pdbx_strand_id
1 'polypeptide(L)'
;MAHSSSRSRVDRAIESLQQIADPLDRVDAVRLSREQLEALEDAAVRAARAAGITWKEIGALYGLSKQGAQQRFRSIASDASGATASSTQTETPA
;
A
#
# COMPACT_ATOMS: atom_id res chain seq x y z
N MET A 1 2.93 18.22 13.06
CA MET A 1 2.65 18.68 11.69
C MET A 1 3.82 18.33 10.77
N ALA A 2 3.89 17.08 10.29
CA ALA A 2 4.93 16.62 9.34
C ALA A 2 4.40 16.51 7.88
N HIS A 3 3.10 16.70 7.69
CA HIS A 3 2.40 16.42 6.42
C HIS A 3 2.77 17.38 5.28
N SER A 4 3.18 18.61 5.58
CA SER A 4 3.54 19.62 4.55
C SER A 4 4.83 19.25 3.82
N SER A 5 5.90 18.91 4.55
CA SER A 5 7.17 18.50 3.96
C SER A 5 7.05 17.19 3.17
N SER A 6 6.24 16.24 3.65
CA SER A 6 5.97 15.00 2.91
C SER A 6 5.20 15.27 1.62
N ARG A 7 4.19 16.14 1.65
CA ARG A 7 3.45 16.55 0.44
C ARG A 7 4.38 17.20 -0.59
N SER A 8 5.21 18.15 -0.18
CA SER A 8 6.18 18.79 -1.09
C SER A 8 7.18 17.82 -1.71
N ARG A 9 7.55 16.72 -1.02
CA ARG A 9 8.40 15.67 -1.62
C ARG A 9 7.67 14.88 -2.70
N VAL A 10 6.39 14.58 -2.47
CA VAL A 10 5.55 13.90 -3.48
C VAL A 10 5.35 14.79 -4.70
N ASP A 11 5.08 16.07 -4.51
CA ASP A 11 4.91 17.03 -5.62
C ASP A 11 6.17 17.09 -6.50
N ARG A 12 7.36 17.11 -5.88
CA ARG A 12 8.64 17.06 -6.60
C ARG A 12 8.84 15.74 -7.35
N ALA A 13 8.43 14.62 -6.78
CA ALA A 13 8.50 13.33 -7.46
C ALA A 13 7.59 13.31 -8.69
N ILE A 14 6.38 13.86 -8.58
CA ILE A 14 5.44 14.00 -9.71
C ILE A 14 6.06 14.86 -10.81
N GLU A 15 6.65 16.01 -10.46
CA GLU A 15 7.34 16.87 -11.43
C GLU A 15 8.46 16.11 -12.15
N SER A 16 9.28 15.34 -11.41
CA SER A 16 10.33 14.52 -12.01
C SER A 16 9.79 13.48 -13.00
N LEU A 17 8.65 12.84 -12.70
CA LEU A 17 8.01 11.89 -13.62
C LEU A 17 7.51 12.59 -14.89
N GLN A 18 6.99 13.81 -14.77
CA GLN A 18 6.53 14.60 -15.93
C GLN A 18 7.66 15.02 -16.88
N GLN A 19 8.89 15.16 -16.38
CA GLN A 19 10.06 15.54 -17.17
C GLN A 19 10.72 14.38 -17.93
N ILE A 20 10.25 13.13 -17.75
CA ILE A 20 10.76 11.98 -18.53
C ILE A 20 10.41 12.19 -20.00
N ALA A 21 11.42 12.26 -20.86
CA ALA A 21 11.28 12.66 -22.25
C ALA A 21 10.57 11.60 -23.12
N ASP A 22 10.94 10.33 -22.94
CA ASP A 22 10.31 9.22 -23.68
C ASP A 22 8.90 8.93 -23.10
N PRO A 23 7.85 8.88 -23.94
CA PRO A 23 6.49 8.63 -23.46
C PRO A 23 6.27 7.25 -22.84
N LEU A 24 6.93 6.21 -23.33
CA LEU A 24 6.78 4.85 -22.80
C LEU A 24 7.50 4.71 -21.46
N ASP A 25 8.73 5.24 -21.36
CA ASP A 25 9.47 5.29 -20.09
C ASP A 25 8.71 6.08 -19.04
N ARG A 26 8.04 7.17 -19.43
CA ARG A 26 7.19 7.96 -18.53
C ARG A 26 6.03 7.12 -17.99
N VAL A 27 5.33 6.39 -18.86
CA VAL A 27 4.21 5.53 -18.45
C VAL A 27 4.69 4.43 -17.52
N ASP A 28 5.82 3.79 -17.83
CA ASP A 28 6.36 2.72 -16.99
C ASP A 28 6.80 3.25 -15.62
N ALA A 29 7.48 4.40 -15.57
CA ALA A 29 7.86 5.04 -14.32
C ALA A 29 6.65 5.44 -13.44
N VAL A 30 5.58 5.95 -14.06
CA VAL A 30 4.31 6.23 -13.35
C VAL A 30 3.65 4.95 -12.85
N ARG A 31 3.66 3.88 -13.66
CA ARG A 31 3.11 2.57 -13.28
C ARG A 31 3.83 2.00 -12.05
N LEU A 32 5.17 1.98 -12.07
CA LEU A 32 5.99 1.50 -10.96
C LEU A 32 5.80 2.36 -9.70
N SER A 33 5.72 3.68 -9.85
CA SER A 33 5.47 4.59 -8.72
C SER A 33 4.10 4.34 -8.09
N ARG A 34 3.07 4.06 -8.90
CA ARG A 34 1.74 3.72 -8.41
C ARG A 34 1.74 2.42 -7.63
N GLU A 35 2.39 1.37 -8.14
CA GLU A 35 2.50 0.07 -7.44
C GLU A 35 3.18 0.22 -6.07
N GLN A 36 4.21 1.06 -5.96
CA GLN A 36 4.86 1.35 -4.68
C GLN A 36 3.95 2.11 -3.71
N LEU A 37 3.16 3.07 -4.21
CA LEU A 37 2.19 3.81 -3.40
C LEU A 37 1.02 2.93 -2.94
N GLU A 38 0.56 2.00 -3.79
CA GLU A 38 -0.45 0.99 -3.44
C GLU A 38 0.08 0.08 -2.32
N ALA A 39 1.32 -0.43 -2.44
CA ALA A 39 1.94 -1.24 -1.38
C ALA A 39 2.11 -0.46 -0.06
N LEU A 40 2.42 0.85 -0.14
CA LEU A 40 2.50 1.73 1.03
C LEU A 40 1.12 1.96 1.66
N GLU A 41 0.07 2.17 0.85
CA GLU A 41 -1.32 2.26 1.32
C GLU A 41 -1.71 1.01 2.09
N ASP A 42 -1.43 -0.17 1.55
CA ASP A 42 -1.74 -1.44 2.20
C ASP A 42 -1.01 -1.62 3.53
N ALA A 43 0.27 -1.26 3.59
CA ALA A 43 1.04 -1.27 4.83
C ALA A 43 0.48 -0.29 5.86
N ALA A 44 0.10 0.93 5.45
CA ALA A 44 -0.49 1.93 6.32
C ALA A 44 -1.86 1.49 6.87
N VAL A 45 -2.70 0.87 6.04
CA VAL A 45 -3.98 0.30 6.46
C VAL A 45 -3.78 -0.83 7.47
N ARG A 46 -2.82 -1.74 7.24
CA ARG A 46 -2.47 -2.78 8.24
C ARG A 46 -2.02 -2.18 9.57
N ALA A 47 -1.14 -1.19 9.53
CA ALA A 47 -0.66 -0.51 10.72
C ALA A 47 -1.81 0.16 11.48
N ALA A 48 -2.72 0.84 10.78
CA ALA A 48 -3.91 1.44 11.39
C ALA A 48 -4.81 0.39 12.04
N ARG A 49 -5.02 -0.76 11.38
CA ARG A 49 -5.79 -1.88 11.93
C ARG A 49 -5.13 -2.49 13.16
N ALA A 50 -3.80 -2.65 13.16
CA ALA A 50 -3.04 -3.12 14.32
C ALA A 50 -3.10 -2.14 15.49
N ALA A 51 -3.20 -0.84 15.23
CA ALA A 51 -3.42 0.20 16.23
C ALA A 51 -4.88 0.30 16.75
N GLY A 52 -5.78 -0.59 16.29
CA GLY A 52 -7.17 -0.64 16.74
C GLY A 52 -8.14 0.27 15.98
N ILE A 53 -7.67 1.03 14.98
CA ILE A 53 -8.53 1.91 14.17
C ILE A 53 -9.56 1.07 13.40
N THR A 54 -10.83 1.46 13.47
CA THR A 54 -11.93 0.68 12.92
C THR A 54 -12.03 0.80 11.40
N TRP A 55 -12.60 -0.20 10.73
CA TRP A 55 -12.92 -0.12 9.30
C TRP A 55 -13.84 1.04 8.94
N LYS A 56 -14.66 1.52 9.88
CA LYS A 56 -15.51 2.71 9.68
C LYS A 56 -14.66 3.97 9.57
N GLU A 57 -13.68 4.13 10.47
CA GLU A 57 -12.78 5.30 10.48
C GLU A 57 -11.85 5.29 9.26
N ILE A 58 -11.29 4.13 8.91
CA ILE A 58 -10.48 3.98 7.69
C ILE A 58 -11.35 4.28 6.47
N GLY A 59 -12.54 3.68 6.37
CA GLY A 59 -13.46 3.89 5.25
C GLY A 59 -13.87 5.34 5.05
N ALA A 60 -14.02 6.12 6.13
CA ALA A 60 -14.36 7.53 6.06
C ALA A 60 -13.32 8.36 5.28
N LEU A 61 -12.04 7.99 5.31
CA LEU A 61 -10.99 8.65 4.52
C LEU A 61 -11.18 8.48 3.01
N TYR A 62 -11.85 7.41 2.60
CA TYR A 62 -12.12 7.06 1.20
C TYR A 62 -13.55 7.36 0.77
N GLY A 63 -14.38 7.95 1.65
CA GLY A 63 -15.82 8.11 1.41
C GLY A 63 -16.58 6.77 1.33
N LEU A 64 -16.02 5.71 1.90
CA LEU A 64 -16.60 4.37 1.87
C LEU A 64 -17.38 4.08 3.16
N SER A 65 -18.40 3.23 3.04
CA SER A 65 -19.03 2.61 4.20
C SER A 65 -18.05 1.61 4.86
N LYS A 66 -18.34 1.21 6.11
CA LYS A 66 -17.58 0.17 6.81
C LYS A 66 -17.43 -1.10 5.95
N GLN A 67 -18.53 -1.56 5.35
CA GLN A 67 -18.53 -2.76 4.51
C GLN A 67 -17.74 -2.56 3.22
N GLY A 68 -17.80 -1.37 2.61
CA GLY A 68 -17.00 -1.02 1.44
C GLY A 68 -15.50 -1.00 1.74
N ALA A 69 -15.10 -0.46 2.89
CA ALA A 69 -13.71 -0.50 3.35
C ALA A 69 -13.24 -1.93 3.64
N GLN A 70 -14.07 -2.73 4.32
CA GLN A 70 -13.78 -4.14 4.57
C GLN A 70 -13.61 -4.93 3.27
N GLN A 71 -14.45 -4.70 2.26
CA GLN A 71 -14.34 -5.37 0.97
C GLN A 71 -13.06 -4.97 0.24
N ARG A 72 -12.75 -3.67 0.18
CA ARG A 72 -11.55 -3.16 -0.50
C ARG A 72 -10.27 -3.67 0.15
N PHE A 73 -10.21 -3.68 1.49
CA PHE A 73 -8.99 -4.01 2.23
C PHE A 73 -8.97 -5.43 2.81
N ARG A 74 -9.90 -6.30 2.38
CA ARG A 74 -10.02 -7.68 2.87
C ARG A 74 -8.73 -8.47 2.71
N SER A 75 -8.14 -8.41 1.50
CA SER A 75 -6.93 -9.17 1.15
C SER A 75 -5.72 -8.76 1.99
N ILE A 76 -5.68 -7.50 2.40
CA ILE A 76 -4.58 -6.89 3.17
C ILE A 76 -4.62 -7.32 4.65
N ALA A 77 -5.82 -7.56 5.20
CA ALA A 77 -5.97 -8.04 6.58
C ALA A 77 -5.58 -9.54 6.73
N SER A 78 -5.71 -10.34 5.68
CA SER A 78 -5.34 -11.77 5.68
C SER A 78 -3.84 -12.03 5.70
N ASP A 79 -3.03 -11.18 5.04
CA ASP A 79 -1.57 -11.40 4.92
C ASP A 79 -0.79 -11.21 6.23
N ALA A 80 -1.36 -10.48 7.21
CA ALA A 80 -0.72 -10.32 8.51
C ALA A 80 -0.74 -11.61 9.36
N SER A 81 -1.63 -12.56 9.04
CA SER A 81 -1.80 -13.80 9.82
C SER A 81 -1.05 -15.01 9.26
N GLY A 82 -0.34 -14.87 8.12
CA GLY A 82 0.33 -15.96 7.42
C GLY A 82 1.85 -16.09 7.65
N ALA A 83 2.50 -15.15 8.33
CA ALA A 83 3.97 -15.09 8.41
C ALA A 83 4.61 -15.97 9.52
N THR A 84 3.86 -16.83 10.20
CA THR A 84 4.39 -17.68 11.30
C THR A 84 4.36 -19.19 11.06
N ALA A 85 3.95 -19.69 9.88
CA ALA A 85 3.93 -21.13 9.65
C ALA A 85 4.43 -21.50 8.24
N SER A 86 5.75 -21.61 8.10
CA SER A 86 6.41 -22.60 7.23
C SER A 86 7.93 -22.61 7.49
N SER A 87 8.31 -22.89 8.74
CA SER A 87 9.54 -23.65 9.00
C SER A 87 9.12 -25.09 9.20
N THR A 88 9.42 -25.97 8.25
CA THR A 88 10.02 -27.29 8.50
C THR A 88 10.45 -27.87 7.16
N GLN A 89 11.74 -27.70 6.90
CA GLN A 89 12.54 -28.56 6.04
C GLN A 89 12.37 -30.02 6.50
N THR A 90 11.97 -30.91 5.61
CA THR A 90 12.34 -32.33 5.68
C THR A 90 12.72 -32.80 4.29
N GLU A 91 14.04 -32.79 4.12
CA GLU A 91 14.85 -33.54 3.17
C GLU A 91 14.54 -35.04 3.26
N THR A 92 14.38 -35.74 2.13
CA THR A 92 14.73 -37.17 1.96
C THR A 92 14.81 -37.50 0.46
N PRO A 93 16.00 -37.72 -0.11
CA PRO A 93 16.13 -38.28 -1.46
C PRO A 93 16.15 -39.82 -1.44
N ALA A 94 15.66 -40.43 -2.51
CA ALA A 94 15.86 -41.84 -2.85
C ALA A 94 16.52 -41.91 -4.24
#